data_AF-A0A657AKJ7-F1
#
_entry.id   AF-A0A657AKJ7-F1
#
_cell.length_a   1.000
_cell.length_b   1.000
_cell.length_c   1.000
_cell.angle_alpha   90.00
_cell.angle_beta   90.00
_cell.angle_gamma   90.00
#
_symmetry.space_group_name_H-M   'P 1'
#
loop_
_entity.id
_entity.type
_entity.pdbx_description
1 polymer ?
#
loop_
_entity_poly.entity_id
_entity_poly.type
_entity_poly.pdbx_seq_one_letter_code
_entity_poly.pdbx_strand_id
1 'polypeptide(L)'
;MNYAPKFCIALVILILFFTSSVNAAGSKLLGTSGVTSIEGSAGGGLIPWAPLGGYATRDELGFSIVASEVDVDDYNMSVHGALINFRDRIEFSFAHQDFYVDALSQSVRQNIIGLKVRLFGDLVYDTLPVISIGTQQKRLIDAGVINLVGAKDSSGTDFYLSAAKAWIDGLFHHTSFVNANIRYSNANELGLLGYGGDNARSKFLFETALGVFVGNNVALGVEFRFNRSQMSKFLN
;
A
#
# COMPACT_ATOMS: atom_id res chain seq x y z
N MET A 1 -5.21 -4.73 -49.66
CA MET A 1 -5.18 -3.37 -49.08
C MET A 1 -6.61 -2.94 -48.80
N ASN A 2 -7.01 -2.91 -47.53
CA ASN A 2 -8.30 -2.35 -47.09
C ASN A 2 -8.09 -1.78 -45.68
N TYR A 3 -8.09 -0.46 -45.57
CA TYR A 3 -8.09 0.27 -44.31
C TYR A 3 -9.54 0.42 -43.83
N ALA A 4 -9.86 -0.15 -42.67
CA ALA A 4 -11.09 0.16 -41.93
C ALA A 4 -10.71 1.03 -40.73
N PRO A 5 -11.40 2.18 -40.50
CA PRO A 5 -11.11 3.06 -39.38
C PRO A 5 -11.67 2.49 -38.08
N LYS A 6 -10.84 2.41 -37.03
CA LYS A 6 -11.26 2.08 -35.67
C LYS A 6 -11.97 3.30 -35.07
N PHE A 7 -13.24 3.13 -34.74
CA PHE A 7 -14.08 4.11 -34.06
C PHE A 7 -13.51 4.34 -32.64
N CYS A 8 -12.98 5.52 -32.37
CA CYS A 8 -12.51 5.92 -31.04
C CYS A 8 -13.70 6.51 -30.29
N ILE A 9 -14.30 5.75 -29.36
CA ILE A 9 -15.38 6.25 -28.50
C ILE A 9 -14.73 7.12 -27.42
N ALA A 10 -14.90 8.44 -27.53
CA ALA A 10 -14.54 9.38 -26.49
C ALA A 10 -15.59 9.30 -25.36
N LEU A 11 -15.19 8.76 -24.21
CA LEU A 11 -15.99 8.80 -22.98
C LEU A 11 -15.83 10.20 -22.35
N VAL A 12 -16.85 11.05 -22.50
CA VAL A 12 -16.92 12.34 -21.81
C VAL A 12 -17.55 12.11 -20.43
N ILE A 13 -16.74 12.14 -19.37
CA ILE A 13 -17.23 12.11 -17.99
C ILE A 13 -17.54 13.54 -17.56
N LEU A 14 -18.83 13.83 -17.35
CA LEU A 14 -19.32 15.08 -16.78
C LEU A 14 -19.12 15.04 -15.25
N ILE A 15 -18.09 15.72 -14.74
CA ILE A 15 -17.85 15.87 -13.30
C ILE A 15 -18.68 17.05 -12.78
N LEU A 16 -19.74 16.75 -12.03
CA LEU A 16 -20.50 17.73 -11.25
C LEU A 16 -19.69 18.16 -10.02
N PHE A 17 -19.11 19.36 -10.06
CA PHE A 17 -18.46 19.99 -8.91
C PHE A 17 -19.51 20.50 -7.92
N PHE A 18 -19.72 19.78 -6.82
CA PHE A 18 -20.33 20.36 -5.62
C PHE A 18 -19.25 21.16 -4.88
N THR A 19 -19.29 22.49 -4.98
CA THR A 19 -18.42 23.37 -4.19
C THR A 19 -19.05 23.62 -2.83
N SER A 20 -18.65 22.88 -1.80
CA SER A 20 -18.83 23.28 -0.40
C SER A 20 -17.63 24.14 0.02
N SER A 21 -17.89 25.38 0.41
CA SER A 21 -16.87 26.28 0.97
C SER A 21 -16.41 25.74 2.32
N VAL A 22 -15.27 25.05 2.33
CA VAL A 22 -14.57 24.64 3.57
C VAL A 22 -13.49 25.68 3.89
N ASN A 23 -13.59 26.27 5.07
CA ASN A 23 -12.50 27.03 5.70
C ASN A 23 -11.43 26.01 6.13
N ALA A 24 -10.43 25.76 5.28
CA ALA A 24 -9.31 24.88 5.62
C ALA A 24 -8.29 25.65 6.47
N ALA A 25 -8.24 25.38 7.78
CA ALA A 25 -7.00 25.53 8.52
C ALA A 25 -5.96 24.60 7.85
N GLY A 26 -4.75 25.09 7.60
CA GLY A 26 -3.79 24.51 6.64
C GLY A 26 -3.69 22.97 6.61
N SER A 27 -3.68 22.43 5.39
CA SER A 27 -3.61 20.98 5.12
C SER A 27 -2.30 20.35 5.62
N LYS A 28 -2.24 19.01 5.67
CA LYS A 28 -1.01 18.28 6.03
C LYS A 28 0.18 18.72 5.19
N LEU A 29 1.38 18.71 5.79
CA LEU A 29 2.62 19.03 5.10
C LEU A 29 2.84 18.10 3.89
N LEU A 30 3.31 18.67 2.77
CA LEU A 30 3.61 17.91 1.58
C LEU A 30 4.60 16.77 1.88
N GLY A 31 4.32 15.59 1.33
CA GLY A 31 5.14 14.39 1.57
C GLY A 31 4.88 13.65 2.88
N THR A 32 4.13 14.21 3.84
CA THR A 32 3.83 13.52 5.12
C THR A 32 2.73 12.47 5.03
N SER A 33 1.94 12.48 3.95
CA SER A 33 0.95 11.43 3.66
C SER A 33 1.59 10.13 3.16
N GLY A 34 2.89 10.15 2.87
CA GLY A 34 3.55 9.11 2.08
C GLY A 34 3.02 9.07 0.64
N VAL A 35 3.37 8.00 -0.05
CA VAL A 35 2.76 7.58 -1.32
C VAL A 35 1.70 6.50 -1.02
N THR A 36 1.43 5.62 -1.97
CA THR A 36 0.54 4.48 -1.75
C THR A 36 1.32 3.19 -1.97
N SER A 37 1.22 2.27 -1.00
CA SER A 37 1.84 0.96 -1.12
C SER A 37 1.21 0.18 -2.27
N ILE A 38 1.93 -0.82 -2.79
CA ILE A 38 1.40 -1.78 -3.77
C ILE A 38 0.17 -2.55 -3.26
N GLU A 39 -0.08 -2.51 -1.94
CA GLU A 39 -1.26 -3.09 -1.31
C GLU A 39 -2.42 -2.09 -1.13
N GLY A 40 -2.30 -0.88 -1.69
CA GLY A 40 -3.36 0.15 -1.77
C GLY A 40 -3.48 1.09 -0.57
N SER A 41 -2.90 0.74 0.58
CA SER A 41 -2.92 1.60 1.77
C SER A 41 -1.81 2.65 1.73
N ALA A 42 -2.01 3.75 2.45
CA ALA A 42 -1.00 4.81 2.49
C ALA A 42 0.29 4.34 3.17
N GLY A 43 1.42 4.72 2.58
CA GLY A 43 2.73 4.23 3.00
C GLY A 43 3.85 4.69 2.08
N GLY A 44 4.91 3.90 2.00
CA GLY A 44 5.90 4.03 0.95
C GLY A 44 5.43 3.26 -0.28
N GLY A 45 6.32 2.54 -0.95
CA GLY A 45 5.95 1.71 -2.09
C GLY A 45 5.60 0.28 -1.69
N LEU A 46 6.26 -0.26 -0.68
CA LEU A 46 6.21 -1.68 -0.33
C LEU A 46 5.35 -1.97 0.90
N ILE A 47 5.40 -1.09 1.90
CA ILE A 47 4.77 -1.31 3.21
C ILE A 47 3.81 -0.17 3.57
N PRO A 48 2.72 -0.45 4.32
CA PRO A 48 1.89 0.59 4.89
C PRO A 48 2.71 1.40 5.91
N TRP A 49 2.46 2.70 6.00
CA TRP A 49 2.97 3.52 7.10
C TRP A 49 1.85 3.88 8.07
N ALA A 50 2.23 4.29 9.28
CA ALA A 50 1.29 4.71 10.32
C ALA A 50 0.43 5.95 9.96
N PRO A 51 0.95 6.98 9.26
CA PRO A 51 0.13 8.08 8.77
C PRO A 51 -0.94 7.61 7.76
N LEU A 52 -2.06 8.32 7.71
CA LEU A 52 -3.13 8.08 6.74
C LEU A 52 -2.91 8.91 5.48
N GLY A 53 -3.34 8.36 4.35
CA GLY A 53 -3.14 8.89 3.01
C GLY A 53 -3.91 10.18 2.75
N GLY A 54 -3.47 10.88 1.71
CA GLY A 54 -3.99 12.19 1.35
C GLY A 54 -3.64 13.28 2.36
N TYR A 55 -4.04 14.51 2.02
CA TYR A 55 -3.68 15.72 2.77
C TYR A 55 -4.77 16.21 3.72
N ALA A 56 -5.82 15.40 3.94
CA ALA A 56 -6.93 15.75 4.80
C ALA A 56 -6.49 15.92 6.26
N THR A 57 -7.00 16.99 6.86
CA THR A 57 -6.93 17.28 8.28
C THR A 57 -8.15 16.72 9.02
N ARG A 58 -8.30 17.02 10.32
CA ARG A 58 -9.33 16.45 11.20
C ARG A 58 -10.77 16.79 10.79
N ASP A 59 -10.97 17.84 10.00
CA ASP A 59 -12.27 18.30 9.55
C ASP A 59 -12.54 18.04 8.07
N GLU A 60 -11.63 17.33 7.40
CA GLU A 60 -11.63 17.15 5.94
C GLU A 60 -11.79 15.70 5.52
N LEU A 61 -12.22 15.52 4.28
CA LEU A 61 -12.19 14.25 3.57
C LEU A 61 -11.09 14.30 2.52
N GLY A 62 -10.21 13.31 2.54
CA GLY A 62 -9.12 13.14 1.58
C GLY A 62 -9.44 12.00 0.63
N PHE A 63 -9.11 12.19 -0.64
CA PHE A 63 -9.19 11.15 -1.66
C PHE A 63 -7.86 11.04 -2.38
N SER A 64 -7.45 9.83 -2.74
CA SER A 64 -6.26 9.61 -3.58
C SER A 64 -6.47 8.41 -4.48
N ILE A 65 -5.87 8.47 -5.67
CA ILE A 65 -5.79 7.38 -6.63
C ILE A 65 -4.34 7.05 -6.88
N VAL A 66 -4.04 5.78 -7.13
CA VAL A 66 -2.69 5.31 -7.43
C VAL A 66 -2.73 4.45 -8.69
N ALA A 67 -1.72 4.64 -9.54
CA ALA A 67 -1.35 3.71 -10.58
C ALA A 67 0.17 3.53 -10.51
N SER A 68 0.63 2.30 -10.39
CA SER A 68 2.05 1.94 -10.34
C SER A 68 2.32 0.83 -11.35
N GLU A 69 3.45 0.93 -12.03
CA GLU A 69 3.93 -0.05 -12.99
C GLU A 69 5.38 -0.38 -12.64
N VAL A 70 5.72 -1.66 -12.67
CA VAL A 70 7.08 -2.18 -12.53
C VAL A 70 7.32 -3.15 -13.67
N ASP A 71 8.35 -2.88 -14.46
CA ASP A 71 8.71 -3.68 -15.62
C ASP A 71 10.18 -4.07 -15.51
N VAL A 72 10.44 -5.36 -15.36
CA VAL A 72 11.79 -5.96 -15.33
C VAL A 72 11.82 -7.19 -16.23
N ASP A 73 13.00 -7.65 -16.63
CA ASP A 73 13.18 -8.65 -17.69
C ASP A 73 12.30 -9.92 -17.55
N ASP A 74 12.10 -10.41 -16.33
CA ASP A 74 11.35 -11.66 -16.06
C ASP A 74 9.97 -11.44 -15.41
N TYR A 75 9.64 -10.19 -15.05
CA TYR A 75 8.45 -9.86 -14.26
C TYR A 75 7.87 -8.51 -14.61
N ASN A 76 6.56 -8.46 -14.76
CA ASN A 76 5.81 -7.22 -14.89
C ASN A 76 4.75 -7.12 -13.78
N MET A 77 4.55 -5.92 -13.23
CA MET A 77 3.55 -5.68 -12.20
C MET A 77 2.85 -4.35 -12.42
N SER A 78 1.52 -4.41 -12.51
CA SER A 78 0.66 -3.23 -12.49
C SER A 78 -0.19 -3.20 -11.22
N VAL A 79 -0.36 -2.01 -10.64
CA VAL A 79 -1.23 -1.78 -9.49
C VAL A 79 -2.09 -0.56 -9.76
N HIS A 80 -3.40 -0.72 -9.59
CA HIS A 80 -4.37 0.38 -9.65
C HIS A 80 -5.17 0.41 -8.35
N GLY A 81 -5.28 1.57 -7.74
CA GLY A 81 -5.95 1.67 -6.45
C GLY A 81 -6.53 3.04 -6.17
N ALA A 82 -7.33 3.09 -5.12
CA ALA A 82 -7.88 4.30 -4.57
C ALA A 82 -7.99 4.19 -3.05
N LEU A 83 -7.91 5.33 -2.38
CA LEU A 83 -8.11 5.43 -0.94
C LEU A 83 -8.93 6.67 -0.60
N ILE A 84 -9.69 6.55 0.49
CA ILE A 84 -10.43 7.64 1.11
C ILE A 84 -9.97 7.74 2.56
N ASN A 85 -9.53 8.93 2.96
CA ASN A 85 -9.21 9.27 4.33
C ASN A 85 -10.31 10.16 4.90
N PHE A 86 -10.99 9.66 5.93
CA PHE A 86 -11.99 10.41 6.67
C PHE A 86 -11.35 11.04 7.90
N ARG A 87 -11.24 12.38 7.89
CA ARG A 87 -10.92 13.21 9.06
C ARG A 87 -9.59 12.87 9.72
N ASP A 88 -8.64 12.39 8.93
CA ASP A 88 -7.35 11.93 9.43
C ASP A 88 -7.48 10.90 10.57
N ARG A 89 -8.52 10.06 10.51
CA ARG A 89 -8.83 9.07 11.56
C ARG A 89 -9.01 7.68 11.00
N ILE A 90 -9.70 7.57 9.87
CA ILE A 90 -10.03 6.29 9.24
C ILE A 90 -9.68 6.37 7.76
N GLU A 91 -8.97 5.37 7.26
CA GLU A 91 -8.63 5.19 5.86
C GLU A 91 -9.25 3.90 5.34
N PHE A 92 -9.98 4.02 4.23
CA PHE A 92 -10.41 2.89 3.43
C PHE A 92 -9.60 2.87 2.14
N SER A 93 -9.15 1.68 1.73
CA SER A 93 -8.34 1.52 0.52
C SER A 93 -8.80 0.31 -0.30
N PHE A 94 -8.59 0.41 -1.60
CA PHE A 94 -8.75 -0.67 -2.55
C PHE A 94 -7.57 -0.66 -3.51
N ALA A 95 -7.03 -1.84 -3.81
CA ALA A 95 -6.05 -2.03 -4.86
C ALA A 95 -6.36 -3.30 -5.67
N HIS A 96 -6.21 -3.16 -6.99
CA HIS A 96 -6.12 -4.25 -7.94
C HIS A 96 -4.67 -4.38 -8.37
N GLN A 97 -4.12 -5.59 -8.29
CA GLN A 97 -2.75 -5.91 -8.66
C GLN A 97 -2.76 -6.99 -9.73
N ASP A 98 -2.00 -6.79 -10.80
CA ASP A 98 -1.70 -7.80 -11.82
C ASP A 98 -0.19 -8.04 -11.82
N PHE A 99 0.21 -9.28 -11.58
CA PHE A 99 1.62 -9.68 -11.54
C PHE A 99 1.85 -10.76 -12.60
N TYR A 100 2.57 -10.41 -13.67
CA TYR A 100 2.95 -11.32 -14.73
C TYR A 100 4.32 -11.92 -14.48
N VAL A 101 4.43 -13.23 -14.71
CA VAL A 101 5.67 -14.00 -14.61
C VAL A 101 5.98 -14.65 -15.95
N ASP A 102 7.06 -14.21 -16.60
CA ASP A 102 7.45 -14.67 -17.94
C ASP A 102 7.68 -16.19 -17.98
N ALA A 103 8.39 -16.72 -16.98
CA ALA A 103 8.73 -18.13 -16.87
C ALA A 103 7.51 -19.06 -16.79
N LEU A 104 6.37 -18.54 -16.33
CA LEU A 104 5.09 -19.27 -16.27
C LEU A 104 4.13 -18.84 -17.38
N SER A 105 4.49 -17.81 -18.15
CA SER A 105 3.65 -17.14 -19.14
C SER A 105 2.25 -16.85 -18.61
N GLN A 106 2.17 -16.44 -17.33
CA GLN A 106 0.91 -16.35 -16.61
C GLN A 106 0.87 -15.14 -15.67
N SER A 107 -0.29 -14.49 -15.64
CA SER A 107 -0.64 -13.45 -14.68
C SER A 107 -1.26 -14.02 -13.42
N VAL A 108 -0.93 -13.41 -12.29
CA VAL A 108 -1.55 -13.63 -10.99
C VAL A 108 -2.20 -12.32 -10.57
N ARG A 109 -3.52 -12.26 -10.62
CA ARG A 109 -4.27 -11.06 -10.21
C ARG A 109 -4.82 -11.18 -8.81
N GLN A 110 -4.79 -10.07 -8.09
CA GLN A 110 -5.27 -9.97 -6.71
C GLN A 110 -6.05 -8.68 -6.48
N ASN A 111 -7.13 -8.79 -5.70
CA ASN A 111 -7.80 -7.63 -5.12
C ASN A 111 -7.46 -7.53 -3.63
N ILE A 112 -7.24 -6.30 -3.18
CA ILE A 112 -6.88 -5.97 -1.80
C ILE A 112 -7.84 -4.88 -1.32
N ILE A 113 -8.53 -5.14 -0.21
CA ILE A 113 -9.39 -4.18 0.47
C ILE A 113 -8.77 -3.91 1.84
N GLY A 114 -8.49 -2.64 2.14
CA GLY A 114 -7.84 -2.22 3.38
C GLY A 114 -8.70 -1.29 4.22
N LEU A 115 -8.57 -1.43 5.54
CA LEU A 115 -9.06 -0.48 6.54
C LEU A 115 -7.91 -0.17 7.49
N LYS A 116 -7.61 1.11 7.69
CA LYS A 116 -6.60 1.60 8.64
C LYS A 116 -7.20 2.67 9.53
N VAL A 117 -6.91 2.61 10.82
CA VAL A 117 -7.41 3.55 11.84
C VAL A 117 -6.24 4.11 12.61
N ARG A 118 -6.12 5.44 12.64
CA ARG A 118 -5.18 6.13 13.51
C ARG A 118 -5.70 6.10 14.94
N LEU A 119 -4.90 5.57 15.87
CA LEU A 119 -5.26 5.50 17.28
C LEU A 119 -4.98 6.84 17.97
N PHE A 120 -3.75 7.35 17.85
CA PHE A 120 -3.32 8.62 18.43
C PHE A 120 -1.99 9.08 17.83
N GLY A 121 -1.56 10.29 18.22
CA GLY A 121 -0.30 10.89 17.80
C GLY A 121 -0.39 11.63 16.47
N ASP A 122 0.60 12.47 16.23
CA ASP A 122 0.84 13.18 14.98
C ASP A 122 2.28 12.93 14.52
N LEU A 123 2.47 12.80 13.21
CA LEU A 123 3.78 12.46 12.66
C LEU A 123 4.84 13.52 13.02
N VAL A 124 4.47 14.80 12.91
CA VAL A 124 5.39 15.94 13.04
C VAL A 124 5.13 16.71 14.33
N TYR A 125 3.86 17.00 14.64
CA TYR A 125 3.51 18.01 15.65
C TYR A 125 3.42 17.49 17.09
N ASP A 126 3.29 16.18 17.31
CA ASP A 126 3.19 15.59 18.65
C ASP A 126 4.56 15.15 19.18
N THR A 127 4.70 14.95 20.48
CA THR A 127 5.89 14.31 21.09
C THR A 127 5.88 12.80 20.88
N LEU A 128 4.69 12.19 20.89
CA LEU A 128 4.52 10.76 20.65
C LEU A 128 4.57 10.43 19.15
N PRO A 129 4.97 9.19 18.80
CA PRO A 129 4.79 8.72 17.43
C PRO A 129 3.30 8.62 17.09
N VAL A 130 2.97 8.75 15.81
CA VAL A 130 1.66 8.35 15.32
C VAL A 130 1.55 6.83 15.37
N ILE A 131 0.46 6.32 15.92
CA ILE A 131 0.18 4.89 15.98
C ILE A 131 -1.14 4.60 15.26
N SER A 132 -1.13 3.58 14.39
CA SER A 132 -2.31 3.11 13.69
C SER A 132 -2.40 1.60 13.68
N ILE A 133 -3.62 1.08 13.60
CA ILE A 133 -3.87 -0.33 13.29
C ILE A 133 -4.53 -0.43 11.93
N GLY A 134 -4.29 -1.51 11.22
CA GLY A 134 -4.98 -1.78 9.97
C GLY A 134 -5.19 -3.25 9.71
N THR A 135 -6.09 -3.50 8.78
CA THR A 135 -6.36 -4.83 8.23
C THR A 135 -6.46 -4.74 6.72
N GLN A 136 -6.01 -5.80 6.05
CA GLN A 136 -6.09 -5.95 4.60
C GLN A 136 -6.66 -7.32 4.27
N GLN A 137 -7.84 -7.33 3.66
CA GLN A 137 -8.42 -8.53 3.06
C GLN A 137 -7.89 -8.66 1.64
N LYS A 138 -7.27 -9.78 1.34
CA LYS A 138 -6.66 -10.05 0.05
C LYS A 138 -7.29 -11.28 -0.59
N ARG A 139 -7.54 -11.22 -1.89
CA ARG A 139 -8.18 -12.31 -2.63
C ARG A 139 -7.58 -12.44 -4.02
N LEU A 140 -7.06 -13.63 -4.31
CA LEU A 140 -6.65 -14.03 -5.65
C LEU A 140 -7.87 -14.17 -6.56
N ILE A 141 -7.75 -13.61 -7.75
CA ILE A 141 -8.72 -13.77 -8.84
C ILE A 141 -8.41 -15.07 -9.60
N ASP A 142 -7.12 -15.30 -9.87
CA ASP A 142 -6.63 -16.46 -10.63
C ASP A 142 -6.34 -17.65 -9.69
N ALA A 143 -7.40 -18.21 -9.09
CA ALA A 143 -7.29 -19.30 -8.11
C ALA A 143 -6.62 -20.57 -8.65
N GLY A 144 -6.49 -20.75 -9.97
CA GLY A 144 -5.79 -21.88 -10.58
C GLY A 144 -4.31 -21.98 -10.18
N VAL A 145 -3.68 -20.85 -9.84
CA VAL A 145 -2.27 -20.77 -9.41
C VAL A 145 -2.04 -21.51 -8.08
N ILE A 146 -3.06 -21.58 -7.22
CA ILE A 146 -3.01 -22.16 -5.87
C ILE A 146 -2.63 -23.64 -5.92
N ASN A 147 -3.18 -24.37 -6.90
CA ASN A 147 -2.94 -25.80 -7.08
C ASN A 147 -1.50 -26.10 -7.54
N LEU A 148 -0.84 -25.14 -8.20
CA LEU A 148 0.53 -25.30 -8.70
C LEU A 148 1.55 -25.15 -7.57
N VAL A 149 1.27 -24.29 -6.59
CA VAL A 149 2.22 -23.92 -5.53
C VAL A 149 1.96 -24.62 -4.19
N GLY A 150 0.81 -25.30 -4.02
CA GLY A 150 0.48 -26.04 -2.80
C GLY A 150 -0.07 -25.15 -1.67
N ALA A 151 -0.63 -23.98 -2.01
CA ALA A 151 -1.36 -23.16 -1.06
C ALA A 151 -2.73 -23.78 -0.74
N LYS A 152 -3.29 -23.46 0.42
CA LYS A 152 -4.57 -24.02 0.88
C LYS A 152 -5.76 -23.17 0.46
N ASP A 153 -5.60 -21.85 0.53
CA ASP A 153 -6.68 -20.89 0.32
C ASP A 153 -6.32 -19.83 -0.75
N SER A 154 -7.34 -19.26 -1.37
CA SER A 154 -7.25 -18.18 -2.36
C SER A 154 -7.37 -16.78 -1.77
N SER A 155 -7.61 -16.67 -0.46
CA SER A 155 -7.78 -15.42 0.25
C SER A 155 -7.24 -15.48 1.66
N GLY A 156 -6.85 -14.33 2.19
CA GLY A 156 -6.43 -14.21 3.58
C GLY A 156 -6.57 -12.78 4.09
N THR A 157 -6.43 -12.65 5.39
CA THR A 157 -6.57 -11.38 6.11
C THR A 157 -5.28 -11.09 6.84
N ASP A 158 -4.71 -9.92 6.55
CA ASP A 158 -3.58 -9.38 7.28
C ASP A 158 -4.09 -8.42 8.35
N PHE A 159 -3.44 -8.42 9.51
CA PHE A 159 -3.61 -7.41 10.56
C PHE A 159 -2.26 -6.80 10.87
N TYR A 160 -2.18 -5.48 11.01
CA TYR A 160 -0.92 -4.82 11.34
C TYR A 160 -1.09 -3.69 12.33
N LEU A 161 -0.04 -3.48 13.12
CA LEU A 161 0.16 -2.31 13.97
C LEU A 161 1.35 -1.54 13.40
N SER A 162 1.18 -0.23 13.23
CA SER A 162 2.20 0.66 12.67
C SER A 162 2.47 1.81 13.63
N ALA A 163 3.73 2.17 13.76
CA ALA A 163 4.17 3.37 14.48
C ALA A 163 5.16 4.16 13.62
N ALA A 164 4.99 5.48 13.55
CA ALA A 164 5.90 6.34 12.81
C ALA A 164 6.19 7.66 13.51
N LYS A 165 7.36 8.22 13.24
CA LYS A 165 7.75 9.54 13.71
C LYS A 165 8.59 10.26 12.68
N ALA A 166 8.35 11.56 12.53
CA ALA A 166 9.25 12.45 11.81
C ALA A 166 9.86 13.47 12.78
N TRP A 167 11.12 13.83 12.51
CA TRP A 167 11.86 14.88 13.19
C TRP A 167 12.31 15.90 12.16
N ILE A 168 12.01 17.19 12.39
CA ILE A 168 12.38 18.28 11.49
C ILE A 168 13.90 18.51 11.51
N ASP A 169 14.51 18.52 12.70
CA ASP A 169 15.97 18.54 12.88
C ASP A 169 16.44 17.14 13.28
N GLY A 170 16.49 16.26 12.29
CA GLY A 170 16.79 14.84 12.47
C GLY A 170 18.20 14.48 12.03
N LEU A 171 18.32 13.33 11.34
CA LEU A 171 19.59 12.85 10.81
C LEU A 171 20.27 13.91 9.94
N PHE A 172 21.52 14.25 10.25
CA PHE A 172 22.33 15.25 9.53
C PHE A 172 21.67 16.65 9.42
N HIS A 173 20.85 17.06 10.39
CA HIS A 173 20.10 18.33 10.36
C HIS A 173 19.06 18.42 9.24
N HIS A 174 18.62 17.28 8.74
CA HIS A 174 17.54 17.17 7.76
C HIS A 174 16.29 16.59 8.41
N THR A 175 15.12 16.93 7.83
CA THR A 175 13.88 16.28 8.22
C THR A 175 14.03 14.79 7.95
N SER A 176 13.85 13.96 8.97
CA SER A 176 14.00 12.50 8.89
C SER A 176 12.77 11.80 9.42
N PHE A 177 12.55 10.58 8.95
CA PHE A 177 11.33 9.80 9.17
C PHE A 177 11.69 8.35 9.47
N VAL A 178 10.97 7.75 10.41
CA VAL A 178 10.99 6.31 10.65
C VAL A 178 9.57 5.77 10.74
N ASN A 179 9.38 4.57 10.21
CA ASN A 179 8.18 3.76 10.40
C ASN A 179 8.57 2.33 10.76
N ALA A 180 7.77 1.70 11.63
CA ALA A 180 7.88 0.29 11.95
C ALA A 180 6.49 -0.33 12.00
N ASN A 181 6.36 -1.54 11.45
CA ASN A 181 5.14 -2.34 11.53
C ASN A 181 5.41 -3.72 12.10
N ILE A 182 4.41 -4.23 12.81
CA ILE A 182 4.25 -5.64 13.11
C ILE A 182 3.00 -6.11 12.40
N ARG A 183 3.13 -7.06 11.47
CA ARG A 183 2.02 -7.62 10.70
C ARG A 183 1.82 -9.09 11.01
N TYR A 184 0.60 -9.47 11.34
CA TYR A 184 0.16 -10.86 11.44
C TYR A 184 -0.50 -11.27 10.11
N SER A 185 0.06 -12.30 9.45
CA SER A 185 -0.38 -12.73 8.12
C SER A 185 -0.18 -14.23 7.91
N ASN A 186 -1.04 -14.82 7.08
CA ASN A 186 -0.89 -16.18 6.53
C ASN A 186 -0.57 -16.17 5.01
N ALA A 187 -0.28 -15.01 4.43
CA ALA A 187 -0.04 -14.84 3.00
C ALA A 187 1.37 -15.30 2.58
N ASN A 188 1.46 -15.93 1.40
CA ASN A 188 2.73 -16.29 0.76
C ASN A 188 3.05 -15.28 -0.35
N GLU A 189 4.26 -14.70 -0.31
CA GLU A 189 4.70 -13.63 -1.24
C GLU A 189 3.61 -12.56 -1.46
N LEU A 190 3.26 -11.85 -0.38
CA LEU A 190 2.19 -10.83 -0.34
C LEU A 190 0.77 -11.33 -0.63
N GLY A 191 0.60 -12.63 -0.83
CA GLY A 191 -0.66 -13.27 -1.19
C GLY A 191 -0.69 -13.79 -2.63
N LEU A 192 0.32 -13.45 -3.44
CA LEU A 192 0.43 -13.85 -4.84
C LEU A 192 0.57 -15.37 -4.98
N LEU A 193 1.21 -16.03 -4.02
CA LEU A 193 1.34 -17.49 -4.00
C LEU A 193 0.31 -18.16 -3.08
N GLY A 194 -0.82 -17.50 -2.83
CA GLY A 194 -1.90 -18.00 -2.00
C GLY A 194 -1.61 -17.93 -0.50
N TYR A 195 -2.44 -18.61 0.28
CA TYR A 195 -2.48 -18.48 1.75
C TYR A 195 -2.39 -19.87 2.39
N GLY A 196 -1.66 -19.96 3.51
CA GLY A 196 -1.41 -21.22 4.21
C GLY A 196 -0.40 -22.16 3.53
N GLY A 197 -0.41 -23.44 3.90
CA GLY A 197 0.55 -24.47 3.42
C GLY A 197 0.82 -25.59 4.45
N ASP A 198 1.83 -26.42 4.17
CA ASP A 198 2.16 -27.63 4.95
C ASP A 198 2.69 -27.34 6.36
N ASN A 199 3.33 -26.18 6.58
CA ASN A 199 3.84 -25.72 7.89
C ASN A 199 2.95 -24.65 8.56
N ALA A 200 1.67 -24.54 8.19
CA ALA A 200 0.87 -23.33 8.42
C ALA A 200 0.45 -23.04 9.88
N ARG A 201 1.07 -22.00 10.45
CA ARG A 201 0.44 -21.07 11.38
C ARG A 201 0.72 -19.65 10.88
N SER A 202 -0.25 -18.74 10.99
CA SER A 202 -0.04 -17.32 10.73
C SER A 202 1.18 -16.82 11.51
N LYS A 203 1.97 -15.95 10.90
CA LYS A 203 3.25 -15.47 11.43
C LYS A 203 3.24 -13.97 11.61
N PHE A 204 4.08 -13.52 12.53
CA PHE A 204 4.42 -12.10 12.64
C PHE A 204 5.55 -11.77 11.67
N LEU A 205 5.34 -10.73 10.88
CA LEU A 205 6.27 -10.10 9.96
C LEU A 205 6.65 -8.75 10.55
N PHE A 206 7.94 -8.44 10.50
CA PHE A 206 8.43 -7.11 10.86
C PHE A 206 8.72 -6.33 9.58
N GLU A 207 8.34 -5.06 9.58
CA GLU A 207 8.52 -4.13 8.46
C GLU A 207 9.05 -2.81 9.00
N THR A 208 9.95 -2.16 8.27
CA THR A 208 10.45 -0.85 8.67
C THR A 208 10.80 0.00 7.46
N ALA A 209 10.63 1.32 7.60
CA ALA A 209 11.06 2.29 6.61
C ALA A 209 11.83 3.42 7.30
N LEU A 210 12.82 3.94 6.58
CA LEU A 210 13.61 5.10 6.97
C LEU A 210 13.63 6.08 5.80
N GLY A 211 13.51 7.38 6.08
CA GLY A 211 13.55 8.43 5.07
C GLY A 211 14.23 9.69 5.58
N VAL A 212 14.85 10.44 4.66
CA VAL A 212 15.47 11.75 4.91
C VAL A 212 15.14 12.69 3.76
N PHE A 213 14.69 13.90 4.10
CA PHE A 213 14.44 14.99 3.15
C PHE A 213 15.73 15.78 2.96
N VAL A 214 16.43 15.54 1.85
CA VAL A 214 17.71 16.19 1.51
C VAL A 214 17.49 17.66 1.10
N GLY A 215 16.28 18.01 0.68
CA GLY A 215 15.86 19.39 0.47
C GLY A 215 14.34 19.52 0.60
N ASN A 216 13.81 20.69 0.28
CA ASN A 216 12.38 20.99 0.44
C ASN A 216 11.45 20.13 -0.44
N ASN A 217 12.00 19.48 -1.46
CA ASN A 217 11.23 18.78 -2.50
C ASN A 217 11.79 17.39 -2.83
N VAL A 218 12.86 16.96 -2.17
CA VAL A 218 13.54 15.68 -2.47
C VAL A 218 13.69 14.90 -1.18
N ALA A 219 13.14 13.68 -1.17
CA ALA A 219 13.30 12.72 -0.10
C ALA A 219 13.96 11.45 -0.64
N LEU A 220 14.85 10.88 0.17
CA LEU A 220 15.44 9.57 -0.05
C LEU A 220 14.96 8.64 1.05
N GLY A 221 14.68 7.39 0.72
CA GLY A 221 14.22 6.43 1.71
C GLY A 221 14.47 4.99 1.30
N VAL A 222 14.39 4.12 2.31
CA VAL A 222 14.57 2.68 2.19
C VAL A 222 13.48 1.98 2.99
N GLU A 223 12.97 0.87 2.45
CA GLU A 223 11.97 0.03 3.10
C GLU A 223 12.46 -1.41 3.17
N PHE A 224 12.20 -2.05 4.31
CA PHE A 224 12.58 -3.44 4.56
C PHE A 224 11.38 -4.21 5.09
N ARG A 225 11.15 -5.39 4.51
CA ARG A 225 10.16 -6.36 4.97
C ARG A 225 10.87 -7.68 5.24
N PHE A 226 10.86 -8.10 6.50
CA PHE A 226 11.50 -9.34 6.92
C PHE A 226 10.54 -10.50 6.68
N ASN A 227 10.67 -11.17 5.54
CA ASN A 227 9.88 -12.36 5.19
C ASN A 227 10.70 -13.64 5.41
N ARG A 228 10.11 -14.65 6.06
CA ARG A 228 10.58 -16.05 5.99
C ARG A 228 9.62 -16.84 5.12
N SER A 229 10.11 -17.49 4.07
CA SER A 229 9.29 -18.33 3.18
C SER A 229 8.50 -19.39 3.97
N GLN A 230 7.25 -19.65 3.56
CA GLN A 230 6.38 -20.70 4.13
C GLN A 230 6.33 -21.96 3.25
N MET A 231 7.00 -21.96 2.10
CA MET A 231 6.88 -23.00 1.09
C MET A 231 8.17 -23.84 1.05
N SER A 232 8.05 -25.14 1.29
CA SER A 232 9.18 -26.09 1.21
C SER A 232 9.65 -26.32 -0.24
N LYS A 233 8.77 -26.16 -1.23
CA LYS A 233 9.06 -26.43 -2.65
C LYS A 233 10.02 -25.45 -3.34
N PHE A 234 10.33 -24.31 -2.73
CA PHE A 234 11.28 -23.33 -3.27
C PHE A 234 12.67 -23.39 -2.61
N LEU A 235 12.91 -24.38 -1.75
CA LEU A 235 14.18 -24.57 -1.01
C LEU A 235 14.99 -25.78 -1.49
N ASN A 236 14.64 -26.38 -2.64
CA ASN A 236 15.42 -27.44 -3.29
C ASN A 236 15.79 -27.04 -4.71
#